data_AF-A0A2V8UKG7-F1
#
_entry.id   AF-A0A2V8UKG7-F1
#
_cell.length_a   1.000
_cell.length_b   1.000
_cell.length_c   1.000
_cell.angle_alpha   90.00
_cell.angle_beta   90.00
_cell.angle_gamma   90.00
#
_symmetry.space_group_name_H-M   'P 1'
#
loop_
_entity.id
_entity.type
_entity.pdbx_description
1 polymer ?
#
loop_
_entity_poly.entity_id
_entity_poly.type
_entity_poly.pdbx_seq_one_letter_code
_entity_poly.pdbx_strand_id
1 'polypeptide(L)'
;MGLPGLYYSVDGGKVTQPGIWIGTVEISWSDEKTPTVFRPAFTVVTTWAASQEEFREKCVRMLEGYGWKLLDVERANPVPENGEFSEEVEDMLERTRDNPNAIIYGTFYSYPVM
;
A
#
# COMPACT_ATOMS: atom_id res chain seq x y z
N MET A 1 -7.70 0.16 32.35
CA MET A 1 -7.82 1.07 31.19
C MET A 1 -6.41 1.32 30.66
N GLY A 2 -5.99 0.56 29.65
CA GLY A 2 -4.70 0.76 28.99
C GLY A 2 -4.87 1.71 27.81
N LEU A 3 -4.02 2.73 27.71
CA LEU A 3 -4.00 3.65 26.58
C LEU A 3 -3.51 2.90 25.33
N PRO A 4 -4.13 3.09 24.15
CA PRO A 4 -3.64 2.48 22.92
C PRO A 4 -2.32 3.14 22.51
N GLY A 5 -1.32 2.31 22.21
CA GLY A 5 0.01 2.73 21.81
C GLY A 5 -0.04 3.65 20.59
N LEU A 6 0.45 4.88 20.75
CA LEU A 6 0.63 5.82 19.67
C LEU A 6 1.78 5.34 18.78
N TYR A 7 1.46 5.02 17.53
CA TYR A 7 2.44 4.66 16.50
C TYR A 7 3.22 5.93 16.11
N TYR A 8 4.40 6.08 16.68
CA TYR A 8 5.34 7.14 16.33
C TYR A 8 6.54 6.53 15.62
N SER A 9 6.75 6.92 14.36
CA SER A 9 7.99 6.65 13.63
C SER A 9 8.95 7.81 13.88
N VAL A 10 10.17 7.51 14.32
CA VAL A 10 11.21 8.52 14.60
C VAL A 10 12.21 8.54 13.44
N ASP A 11 12.10 9.54 12.58
CA ASP A 11 13.15 9.88 11.62
C ASP A 11 13.52 11.37 11.81
N GLY A 12 14.79 11.66 12.10
CA GLY A 12 15.36 13.01 11.99
C GLY A 12 14.67 14.17 12.72
N GLY A 13 14.02 13.96 13.86
CA GLY A 13 13.54 15.05 14.74
C GLY A 13 12.20 15.71 14.38
N LYS A 14 11.45 15.18 13.41
CA LYS A 14 10.02 15.52 13.22
C LYS A 14 9.17 14.27 13.38
N VAL A 15 8.39 14.24 14.46
CA VAL A 15 7.36 13.22 14.64
C VAL A 15 6.22 13.54 13.65
N THR A 16 6.18 12.86 12.51
CA THR A 16 5.01 12.89 11.64
C THR A 16 3.95 11.96 12.22
N GLN A 17 2.76 12.51 12.50
CA GLN A 17 1.62 11.68 12.85
C GLN A 17 1.26 10.81 11.63
N PRO A 18 1.00 9.50 11.83
CA PRO A 18 0.59 8.65 10.73
C PRO A 18 -0.72 9.16 10.14
N GLY A 19 -0.75 9.28 8.82
CA GLY A 19 -1.94 9.60 8.02
C GLY A 19 -2.27 8.44 7.10
N ILE A 20 -3.34 8.56 6.31
CA ILE A 20 -3.64 7.58 5.27
C ILE A 20 -2.79 7.91 4.04
N TRP A 21 -2.10 6.90 3.53
CA TRP A 21 -1.29 6.95 2.34
C TRP A 21 -1.94 6.13 1.25
N ILE A 22 -1.78 6.60 0.02
CA ILE A 22 -2.16 5.90 -1.19
C ILE A 22 -0.94 5.77 -2.08
N GLY A 23 -0.78 4.62 -2.71
CA GLY A 23 0.26 4.43 -3.69
C GLY A 23 0.00 3.33 -4.71
N THR A 24 0.62 3.45 -5.87
CA THR A 24 0.63 2.38 -6.88
C THR A 24 1.87 1.55 -6.68
N VAL A 25 1.69 0.25 -6.51
CA VAL A 25 2.78 -0.71 -6.33
C VAL A 25 2.84 -1.66 -7.51
N GLU A 26 4.06 -1.95 -7.93
CA GLU A 26 4.37 -2.97 -8.93
C GLU A 26 4.77 -4.26 -8.22
N ILE A 27 4.17 -5.38 -8.62
CA ILE A 27 4.36 -6.67 -7.98
C ILE A 27 4.71 -7.77 -8.97
N SER A 28 5.36 -8.81 -8.45
CA SER A 28 5.57 -10.07 -9.14
C SER A 28 5.24 -11.27 -8.27
N TRP A 29 4.89 -12.37 -8.93
CA TRP A 29 4.64 -13.65 -8.29
C TRP A 29 5.94 -14.44 -8.17
N SER A 30 6.11 -15.14 -7.05
CA SER A 30 7.29 -16.00 -6.85
C SER A 30 7.17 -17.37 -7.52
N ASP A 31 5.97 -17.80 -7.93
CA ASP A 31 5.75 -19.13 -8.48
C ASP A 31 6.07 -19.21 -9.99
N GLU A 32 7.04 -20.07 -10.33
CA GLU A 32 7.49 -20.37 -11.70
C GLU A 32 6.40 -21.01 -12.59
N LYS A 33 5.32 -21.56 -12.01
CA LYS A 33 4.21 -22.19 -12.74
C LYS A 33 3.14 -21.20 -13.18
N THR A 34 3.18 -19.97 -12.67
CA THR A 34 2.35 -18.89 -13.22
C THR A 34 2.87 -18.61 -14.63
N PRO A 35 2.08 -18.81 -15.70
CA PRO A 35 2.57 -18.59 -17.04
C PRO A 35 3.15 -17.17 -17.12
N THR A 36 4.38 -17.07 -17.61
CA THR A 36 5.19 -15.84 -17.72
C THR A 36 4.51 -14.71 -18.49
N VAL A 37 3.34 -14.98 -19.08
CA VAL A 37 2.46 -14.05 -19.78
C VAL A 37 1.80 -12.99 -18.88
N PHE A 38 1.92 -13.13 -17.56
CA PHE A 38 1.54 -12.10 -16.59
C PHE A 38 2.79 -11.69 -15.80
N ARG A 39 3.53 -10.70 -16.30
CA ARG A 39 4.62 -10.04 -15.57
C ARG A 39 4.79 -8.60 -16.09
N PRO A 40 4.94 -7.58 -15.24
CA PRO A 40 4.51 -7.40 -13.84
C PRO A 40 3.06 -6.88 -13.73
N ALA A 41 2.49 -6.89 -12.52
CA ALA A 41 1.17 -6.30 -12.25
C ALA A 41 1.25 -5.06 -11.35
N PHE A 42 0.31 -4.16 -11.52
CA PHE A 42 0.17 -2.92 -10.78
C PHE A 42 -1.13 -2.93 -10.00
N THR A 43 -1.10 -2.44 -8.76
CA THR A 43 -2.29 -2.22 -7.96
C THR A 43 -2.15 -0.98 -7.11
N VAL A 44 -3.27 -0.35 -6.79
CA VAL A 44 -3.34 0.71 -5.79
C VAL A 44 -3.37 0.07 -4.40
N VAL A 45 -2.63 0.64 -3.46
CA VAL A 45 -2.63 0.26 -2.04
C VAL A 45 -2.96 1.48 -1.20
N THR A 46 -3.82 1.29 -0.20
CA THR A 46 -4.11 2.27 0.85
C THR A 46 -3.76 1.67 2.22
N THR A 47 -3.10 2.47 3.06
CA THR A 47 -2.77 2.09 4.44
C THR A 47 -2.40 3.32 5.26
N TRP A 48 -2.36 3.19 6.57
CA TRP A 48 -1.78 4.23 7.43
C TRP A 48 -0.26 4.19 7.37
N ALA A 49 0.41 5.34 7.29
CA ALA A 49 1.86 5.45 7.40
C ALA A 49 2.28 6.86 7.84
N ALA A 50 3.46 6.98 8.43
CA ALA A 50 4.07 8.26 8.78
C ALA A 50 5.11 8.74 7.73
N SER A 51 5.56 7.84 6.84
CA SER A 51 6.51 8.14 5.77
C SER A 51 6.34 7.21 4.56
N GLN A 52 7.03 7.55 3.47
CA GLN A 52 7.05 6.73 2.26
C GLN A 52 7.76 5.39 2.50
N GLU A 53 8.81 5.39 3.33
CA GLU A 53 9.53 4.18 3.75
C GLU A 53 8.61 3.24 4.53
N GLU A 54 7.85 3.76 5.51
CA GLU A 54 6.90 2.94 6.27
C GLU A 54 5.81 2.35 5.37
N PHE A 55 5.28 3.14 4.43
CA PHE A 55 4.33 2.64 3.43
C PHE A 55 4.94 1.49 2.62
N ARG A 56 6.17 1.66 2.13
CA ARG A 56 6.89 0.64 1.37
C ARG A 56 7.11 -0.64 2.20
N GLU A 57 7.55 -0.51 3.45
CA GLU A 57 7.75 -1.65 4.35
C GLU A 57 6.46 -2.42 4.61
N LYS A 58 5.33 -1.72 4.80
CA LYS A 58 4.01 -2.36 4.96
C LYS A 58 3.61 -3.11 3.71
N CYS A 59 3.84 -2.54 2.53
CA CYS A 59 3.59 -3.22 1.25
C CYS A 59 4.44 -4.48 1.11
N VAL A 60 5.75 -4.41 1.41
CA VAL A 60 6.64 -5.59 1.38
C VAL A 60 6.09 -6.70 2.27
N ARG A 61 5.82 -6.40 3.55
CA ARG A 61 5.34 -7.40 4.52
C ARG A 61 4.01 -8.03 4.10
N MET A 62 3.09 -7.22 3.60
CA MET A 62 1.80 -7.69 3.09
C MET A 62 1.98 -8.65 1.91
N LEU A 63 2.80 -8.28 0.94
CA LEU A 63 3.03 -9.08 -0.27
C LEU A 63 3.79 -10.38 0.02
N GLU A 64 4.79 -10.34 0.90
CA GLU A 64 5.51 -11.53 1.34
C GLU A 64 4.58 -12.55 2.01
N GLY A 65 3.56 -12.09 2.73
CA GLY A 65 2.52 -12.94 3.32
C GLY A 65 1.75 -13.78 2.28
N TYR A 66 1.72 -13.34 1.03
CA TYR A 66 1.09 -14.05 -0.11
C TYR A 66 2.11 -14.77 -1.00
N GLY A 67 3.40 -14.75 -0.65
CA GLY A 67 4.47 -15.26 -1.51
C GLY A 67 4.73 -14.39 -2.74
N TRP A 68 4.33 -13.11 -2.71
CA TRP A 68 4.57 -12.14 -3.78
C TRP A 68 5.76 -11.25 -3.43
N LYS A 69 6.28 -10.54 -4.42
CA LYS A 69 7.40 -9.62 -4.27
C LYS A 69 7.00 -8.23 -4.73
N LEU A 70 7.30 -7.24 -3.90
CA LEU A 70 7.27 -5.84 -4.30
C LEU A 70 8.45 -5.58 -5.26
N LEU A 71 8.14 -5.16 -6.49
CA LEU A 71 9.15 -4.74 -7.46
C LEU A 71 9.46 -3.26 -7.29
N ASP A 72 8.42 -2.43 -7.31
CA ASP A 72 8.56 -1.00 -7.15
C ASP A 72 7.33 -0.33 -6.55
N VAL A 73 7.48 0.93 -6.14
CA VAL A 73 6.42 1.82 -5.68
C VAL A 73 6.48 3.08 -6.55
N GLU A 74 5.66 3.16 -7.59
CA GLU A 74 5.72 4.28 -8.56
C GLU A 74 5.40 5.62 -7.90
N ARG A 75 4.35 5.64 -7.08
CA ARG A 75 3.91 6.81 -6.33
C ARG A 75 3.39 6.34 -4.99
N ALA A 76 3.80 7.00 -3.90
CA ALA A 76 3.23 6.81 -2.58
C ALA A 76 3.24 8.15 -1.87
N ASN A 77 2.05 8.64 -1.52
CA ASN A 77 1.89 9.95 -0.92
C ASN A 77 0.77 9.90 0.14
N PRO A 78 0.78 10.83 1.12
CA PRO A 78 -0.39 11.08 1.94
C PRO A 78 -1.61 11.40 1.07
N VAL A 79 -2.77 10.88 1.46
CA VAL A 79 -4.03 11.17 0.79
C VAL A 79 -4.38 12.65 1.03
N PRO A 80 -4.57 13.47 -0.02
CA PRO A 80 -5.02 14.85 0.15
C PRO A 80 -6.44 14.92 0.72
N GLU A 81 -6.72 15.92 1.55
CA GLU A 81 -8.04 16.11 2.19
C GLU A 81 -9.18 16.28 1.18
N ASN A 82 -8.91 16.88 0.02
CA ASN A 82 -9.89 17.16 -1.04
C ASN A 82 -9.49 16.50 -2.37
N GLY A 83 -8.97 15.26 -2.32
CA GLY A 83 -8.69 14.49 -3.53
C GLY A 83 -9.95 13.91 -4.16
N GLU A 84 -10.02 13.93 -5.49
CA GLU A 84 -11.03 13.18 -6.25
C GLU A 84 -10.45 11.82 -6.62
N PHE A 85 -11.16 10.75 -6.27
CA PHE A 85 -10.73 9.37 -6.50
C PHE A 85 -11.83 8.59 -7.24
N SER A 86 -11.48 7.42 -7.79
CA SER A 86 -12.49 6.49 -8.31
C SER A 86 -13.31 5.91 -7.15
N GLU A 87 -14.53 5.46 -7.44
CA GLU A 87 -15.42 4.81 -6.45
C GLU A 87 -14.72 3.64 -5.72
N GLU A 88 -13.94 2.83 -6.45
CA GLU A 88 -13.15 1.74 -5.86
C GLU A 88 -12.14 2.28 -4.82
N VAL A 89 -11.41 3.34 -5.15
CA VAL A 89 -10.41 3.91 -4.24
C VAL A 89 -11.09 4.62 -3.07
N GLU A 90 -12.26 5.24 -3.26
CA GLU A 90 -13.04 5.81 -2.16
C GLU A 90 -13.48 4.76 -1.14
N ASP A 91 -13.98 3.60 -1.58
CA ASP A 91 -14.29 2.45 -0.70
C ASP A 91 -13.04 1.98 0.07
N MET A 92 -11.91 1.84 -0.63
CA MET A 92 -10.65 1.45 -0.01
C MET A 92 -10.21 2.45 1.06
N LEU A 93 -10.37 3.76 0.80
CA LEU A 93 -10.03 4.81 1.75
C LEU A 93 -10.97 4.81 2.97
N GLU A 94 -12.28 4.64 2.78
CA GLU A 94 -13.24 4.51 3.89
C GLU A 94 -12.86 3.35 4.82
N ARG A 95 -12.65 2.16 4.25
CA ARG A 95 -12.27 0.98 5.02
C ARG A 95 -10.91 1.12 5.72
N THR A 96 -9.99 1.87 5.11
CA THR A 96 -8.71 2.19 5.73
C THR A 96 -8.88 3.18 6.89
N ARG A 97 -9.77 4.17 6.78
CA ARG A 97 -10.09 5.12 7.87
C ARG A 97 -10.62 4.40 9.10
N ASP A 98 -11.48 3.40 8.92
CA ASP A 98 -12.08 2.64 10.02
C ASP A 98 -11.13 1.65 10.70
N ASN A 99 -10.00 1.31 10.07
CA ASN A 99 -9.04 0.37 10.63
C ASN A 99 -7.57 0.82 10.42
N PRO A 100 -6.93 1.37 11.48
CA PRO A 100 -5.54 1.81 11.45
C PRO A 100 -4.50 0.74 11.06
N ASN A 101 -4.86 -0.55 11.17
CA ASN A 101 -3.99 -1.67 10.80
C ASN A 101 -4.28 -2.21 9.39
N ALA A 102 -5.23 -1.63 8.66
CA ALA A 102 -5.57 -2.10 7.33
C ALA A 102 -4.46 -1.78 6.31
N ILE A 103 -4.19 -2.75 5.44
CA ILE A 103 -3.43 -2.60 4.22
C ILE A 103 -4.33 -3.15 3.12
N ILE A 104 -4.91 -2.28 2.31
CA ILE A 104 -5.93 -2.65 1.31
C ILE A 104 -5.33 -2.44 -0.07
N TYR A 105 -5.28 -3.49 -0.89
CA TYR A 105 -4.95 -3.40 -2.30
C TYR A 105 -6.23 -3.48 -3.16
N GLY A 106 -6.22 -2.81 -4.31
CA GLY A 106 -7.34 -2.77 -5.25
C GLY A 106 -7.22 -3.82 -6.35
N THR A 107 -7.85 -3.55 -7.49
CA THR A 107 -7.72 -4.39 -8.68
C THR A 107 -6.28 -4.48 -9.17
N PHE A 108 -5.87 -5.67 -9.65
CA PHE A 108 -4.59 -5.87 -10.30
C PHE A 108 -4.70 -5.67 -11.82
N TYR A 109 -3.86 -4.80 -12.36
CA TYR A 109 -3.72 -4.57 -13.78
C TYR A 109 -2.38 -5.14 -14.25
N SER A 110 -2.37 -5.81 -15.40
CA SER A 110 -1.15 -6.33 -16.03
C SER A 110 -1.20 -5.98 -17.51
N TYR A 111 -0.04 -5.78 -18.12
CA TYR A 111 0.05 -5.75 -19.57
C TYR A 111 0.03 -7.18 -20.12
N PRO A 112 -0.64 -7.41 -21.26
CA PRO A 112 -0.47 -8.66 -21.98
C PRO A 112 0.96 -8.77 -22.47
N VAL A 113 1.60 -9.91 -22.24
CA VAL A 113 2.86 -10.24 -22.91
C VAL A 113 2.55 -10.47 -24.39
N MET A 114 3.12 -9.61 -25.25
CA MET A 114 3.07 -9.77 -26.71
C MET A 114 3.94 -10.95 -27.17
#